data_AF-A0A8X8YTS7-F1
#
_entry.id   AF-A0A8X8YTS7-F1
#
_cell.length_a   1.000
_cell.length_b   1.000
_cell.length_c   1.000
_cell.angle_alpha   90.00
_cell.angle_beta   90.00
_cell.angle_gamma   90.00
#
_symmetry.space_group_name_H-M   'P 1'
#
loop_
_entity.id
_entity.type
_entity.pdbx_description
1 polymer ?
#
loop_
_entity_poly.entity_id
_entity_poly.type
_entity_poly.pdbx_seq_one_letter_code
_entity_poly.pdbx_strand_id
1 'polypeptide(L)'
;MIVLFVATFCGLGFVSESLLTKYKFPRMLMMTLVLLLSCIGLLLIAFPFPGSVYAASVIIGFSFGAQLPLLFAIISELFGLKYYSTLFNCGQLASPLGSYVLNVKVTGPLYDREALRELGKKGLSRSATKELICIGARCYRSAFVILALVTFFGAVSSLILVARTREFNREIYLQEV
;
A
#
# COMPACT_ATOMS: atom_id res chain seq x y z
N MET A 1 -16.64 -2.57 -3.16
CA MET A 1 -15.36 -2.72 -2.43
C MET A 1 -15.39 -3.86 -1.41
N ILE A 2 -16.37 -3.90 -0.49
CA ILE A 2 -16.51 -4.98 0.53
C ILE A 2 -16.63 -6.39 -0.08
N VAL A 3 -17.44 -6.59 -1.13
CA VAL A 3 -17.60 -7.93 -1.77
C VAL A 3 -16.31 -8.40 -2.46
N LEU A 4 -15.60 -7.49 -3.14
CA LEU A 4 -14.29 -7.79 -3.73
C LEU A 4 -13.28 -8.13 -2.64
N PHE A 5 -13.32 -7.40 -1.53
CA PHE A 5 -12.46 -7.62 -0.37
C PHE A 5 -12.68 -9.01 0.24
N VAL A 6 -13.92 -9.43 0.45
CA VAL A 6 -14.25 -10.76 1.03
C VAL A 6 -13.89 -11.90 0.06
N ALA A 7 -14.21 -11.76 -1.23
CA ALA A 7 -13.89 -12.78 -2.23
C ALA A 7 -12.38 -12.95 -2.42
N THR A 8 -11.62 -11.85 -2.45
CA THR A 8 -10.15 -11.86 -2.53
C THR A 8 -9.51 -12.36 -1.24
N PHE A 9 -10.04 -11.99 -0.07
CA PHE A 9 -9.56 -12.45 1.23
C PHE A 9 -9.66 -13.97 1.37
N CYS A 10 -10.79 -14.56 0.95
CA CYS A 10 -11.02 -16.00 1.01
C CYS A 10 -10.27 -16.76 -0.11
N GLY A 11 -10.30 -16.22 -1.34
CA GLY A 11 -9.65 -16.83 -2.50
C GLY A 11 -8.13 -16.81 -2.43
N LEU A 12 -7.51 -15.72 -1.96
CA LEU A 12 -6.06 -15.65 -1.79
C LEU A 12 -5.57 -16.44 -0.58
N GLY A 13 -6.39 -16.66 0.45
CA GLY A 13 -6.05 -17.59 1.53
C GLY A 13 -5.82 -19.01 0.98
N PHE A 14 -6.76 -19.48 0.15
CA PHE A 14 -6.70 -20.80 -0.49
C PHE A 14 -5.59 -20.92 -1.55
N VAL A 15 -5.41 -19.86 -2.36
CA VAL A 15 -4.32 -19.80 -3.35
C VAL A 15 -2.96 -19.68 -2.68
N SER A 16 -2.84 -18.92 -1.58
CA SER A 16 -1.59 -18.80 -0.83
C SER A 16 -1.17 -20.15 -0.23
N GLU A 17 -2.10 -20.93 0.32
CA GLU A 17 -1.83 -22.30 0.79
C GLU A 17 -1.44 -23.26 -0.33
N SER A 18 -2.17 -23.22 -1.46
CA SER A 18 -1.89 -24.06 -2.63
C SER A 18 -0.56 -23.72 -3.31
N LEU A 19 -0.16 -22.45 -3.28
CA LEU A 19 1.11 -21.98 -3.83
C LEU A 19 2.27 -22.19 -2.85
N LEU A 20 2.02 -22.16 -1.53
CA LEU A 20 2.99 -22.52 -0.48
C LEU A 20 3.40 -23.99 -0.59
N THR A 21 2.44 -24.90 -0.77
CA THR A 21 2.71 -26.35 -0.88
C THR A 21 3.44 -26.71 -2.17
N LYS A 22 3.24 -25.95 -3.26
CA LYS A 22 3.85 -26.27 -4.57
C LYS A 22 5.18 -25.55 -4.84
N TYR A 23 5.46 -24.43 -4.18
CA TYR A 23 6.55 -23.53 -4.59
C TYR A 23 7.53 -23.10 -3.48
N LYS A 24 7.37 -23.51 -2.21
CA LYS A 24 8.27 -23.14 -1.08
C LYS A 24 8.61 -21.64 -1.04
N PHE A 25 7.68 -20.77 -1.45
CA PHE A 25 7.91 -19.33 -1.47
C PHE A 25 7.68 -18.75 -0.06
N PRO A 26 8.67 -18.07 0.56
CA PRO A 26 8.46 -17.42 1.85
C PRO A 26 7.35 -16.39 1.73
N ARG A 27 6.36 -16.47 2.63
CA ARG A 27 5.12 -15.69 2.61
C ARG A 27 5.33 -14.17 2.55
N MET A 28 6.47 -13.70 3.05
CA MET A 28 6.91 -12.31 2.95
C MET A 28 7.22 -11.85 1.51
N LEU A 29 7.67 -12.73 0.60
CA LEU A 29 7.84 -12.39 -0.83
C LEU A 29 6.50 -12.08 -1.50
N MET A 30 5.44 -12.81 -1.12
CA MET A 30 4.09 -12.51 -1.61
C MET A 30 3.64 -11.13 -1.15
N MET A 31 3.95 -10.75 0.09
CA MET A 31 3.68 -9.40 0.59
C MET A 31 4.44 -8.34 -0.21
N THR A 32 5.72 -8.54 -0.51
CA THR A 32 6.48 -7.60 -1.34
C THR A 32 5.89 -7.47 -2.76
N LEU A 33 5.48 -8.56 -3.39
CA LEU A 33 4.82 -8.54 -4.69
C LEU A 33 3.50 -7.76 -4.66
N VAL A 34 2.70 -7.95 -3.61
CA VAL A 34 1.43 -7.21 -3.40
C VAL A 34 1.69 -5.71 -3.20
N LEU A 35 2.75 -5.33 -2.48
CA LEU A 35 3.15 -3.92 -2.35
C LEU A 35 3.60 -3.32 -3.69
N LEU A 36 4.32 -4.08 -4.53
CA LEU A 36 4.71 -3.63 -5.87
C LEU A 36 3.50 -3.45 -6.79
N LEU A 37 2.54 -4.39 -6.75
CA LEU A 37 1.26 -4.26 -7.44
C LEU A 37 0.49 -3.01 -7.00
N SER A 38 0.50 -2.70 -5.71
CA SER A 38 -0.12 -1.48 -5.17
C SER A 38 0.55 -0.21 -5.67
N CYS A 39 1.89 -0.22 -5.75
CA CYS A 39 2.67 0.88 -6.33
C CYS A 39 2.34 1.11 -7.81
N ILE A 40 2.20 0.03 -8.59
CA ILE A 40 1.75 0.10 -9.99
C ILE A 40 0.36 0.72 -10.08
N GLY A 41 -0.59 0.30 -9.22
CA GLY A 41 -1.93 0.89 -9.15
C GLY A 41 -1.91 2.40 -8.86
N LEU A 42 -1.05 2.86 -7.94
CA LEU A 42 -0.88 4.28 -7.63
C LEU A 42 -0.26 5.07 -8.79
N LEU A 43 0.72 4.48 -9.48
CA LEU A 43 1.34 5.06 -10.68
C LEU A 43 0.33 5.17 -11.84
N LEU A 44 -0.54 4.18 -12.03
CA LEU A 44 -1.61 4.25 -13.04
C LEU A 44 -2.54 5.45 -12.80
N ILE A 45 -2.85 5.77 -11.54
CA ILE A 45 -3.66 6.96 -11.21
C ILE A 45 -2.89 8.25 -11.51
N ALA A 46 -1.58 8.26 -11.29
CA ALA A 46 -0.73 9.41 -11.59
C ALA A 46 -0.58 9.69 -13.11
N PHE A 47 -0.71 8.65 -13.96
CA PHE A 47 -0.68 8.75 -15.42
C PHE A 47 -2.07 8.44 -16.02
N PRO A 48 -2.98 9.43 -16.02
CA PRO A 48 -4.37 9.23 -16.44
C PRO A 48 -4.47 8.99 -17.95
N PHE A 49 -4.89 7.78 -18.33
CA PHE A 49 -5.41 7.42 -19.66
C PHE A 49 -6.90 7.02 -19.53
N PRO A 50 -7.71 7.05 -20.60
CA PRO A 50 -9.13 6.67 -20.51
C PRO A 50 -9.28 5.25 -19.95
N GLY A 51 -9.98 5.11 -18.82
CA GLY A 51 -10.16 3.84 -18.11
C GLY A 51 -9.10 3.49 -17.06
N SER A 52 -8.03 4.29 -16.90
CA SER A 52 -6.95 4.01 -15.94
C SER A 52 -7.44 3.89 -14.49
N VAL A 53 -8.34 4.77 -14.06
CA VAL A 53 -8.91 4.75 -12.71
C VAL A 53 -9.69 3.47 -12.40
N TYR A 54 -10.35 2.86 -13.39
CA TYR A 54 -11.03 1.58 -13.20
C TYR A 54 -10.01 0.46 -12.98
N ALA A 55 -9.01 0.35 -13.87
CA ALA A 55 -7.93 -0.63 -13.73
C ALA A 55 -7.17 -0.48 -12.40
N ALA A 56 -6.83 0.76 -12.02
CA ALA A 56 -6.17 1.06 -10.76
C ALA A 56 -7.02 0.65 -9.55
N SER A 57 -8.33 0.92 -9.55
CA SER A 57 -9.22 0.55 -8.45
C SER A 57 -9.32 -0.97 -8.25
N VAL A 58 -9.30 -1.75 -9.34
CA VAL A 58 -9.30 -3.22 -9.30
C VAL A 58 -7.98 -3.74 -8.74
N ILE A 59 -6.84 -3.22 -9.21
CA ILE A 59 -5.50 -3.62 -8.74
C ILE A 59 -5.30 -3.28 -7.26
N ILE A 60 -5.65 -2.06 -6.85
CA ILE A 60 -5.53 -1.62 -5.45
C ILE A 60 -6.49 -2.41 -4.56
N GLY A 61 -7.74 -2.63 -4.99
CA GLY A 61 -8.72 -3.42 -4.24
C GLY A 61 -8.27 -4.87 -4.03
N PHE A 62 -7.71 -5.49 -5.06
CA PHE A 62 -7.13 -6.84 -4.97
C PHE A 62 -5.94 -6.88 -4.01
N SER A 63 -5.03 -5.92 -4.13
CA SER A 63 -3.82 -5.84 -3.30
C SER A 63 -4.16 -5.63 -1.82
N PHE A 64 -5.10 -4.73 -1.52
CA PHE A 64 -5.56 -4.48 -0.15
C PHE A 64 -6.22 -5.72 0.46
N GLY A 65 -6.99 -6.48 -0.33
CA GLY A 65 -7.60 -7.74 0.09
C GLY A 65 -6.58 -8.83 0.45
N ALA A 66 -5.43 -8.84 -0.22
CA ALA A 66 -4.33 -9.76 0.06
C ALA A 66 -3.53 -9.42 1.33
N GLN A 67 -3.46 -8.13 1.69
CA GLN A 67 -2.59 -7.67 2.78
C GLN A 67 -3.03 -8.16 4.15
N LEU A 68 -4.33 -8.21 4.45
CA LEU A 68 -4.81 -8.62 5.78
C LEU A 68 -4.54 -10.10 6.09
N PRO A 69 -4.86 -11.09 5.22
CA PRO A 69 -4.49 -12.49 5.45
C PRO A 69 -2.98 -12.68 5.61
N LEU A 70 -2.19 -11.99 4.77
CA LEU A 70 -0.73 -12.05 4.84
C LEU A 70 -0.20 -11.46 6.16
N LEU A 71 -0.77 -10.35 6.64
CA LEU A 71 -0.38 -9.74 7.91
C LEU A 71 -0.62 -10.69 9.09
N PHE A 72 -1.83 -11.29 9.17
CA PHE A 72 -2.16 -12.23 10.23
C PHE A 72 -1.24 -13.44 10.23
N ALA A 73 -0.97 -13.99 9.05
CA ALA A 73 -0.04 -15.09 8.88
C ALA A 73 1.38 -14.74 9.34
N ILE A 74 1.93 -13.62 8.86
CA ILE A 74 3.30 -13.17 9.18
C ILE A 74 3.45 -12.95 10.69
N ILE A 75 2.48 -12.31 11.36
CA ILE A 75 2.53 -12.08 12.81
C ILE A 75 2.51 -13.41 13.57
N SER A 76 1.64 -14.35 13.15
CA SER A 76 1.55 -15.67 13.79
C SER A 76 2.83 -16.50 13.65
N GLU A 77 3.56 -16.34 12.54
CA GLU A 77 4.79 -17.08 12.22
C GLU A 77 6.02 -16.47 12.92
N LEU A 78 6.12 -15.13 12.98
CA LEU A 78 7.27 -14.43 13.59
C LEU A 78 7.24 -14.36 15.13
N PHE A 79 6.06 -14.08 15.72
CA PHE A 79 5.96 -13.76 17.14
C PHE A 79 5.21 -14.82 17.95
N GLY A 80 4.60 -15.80 17.29
CA GLY A 80 3.76 -16.80 17.92
C GLY A 80 2.46 -16.24 18.52
N LEU A 81 1.66 -17.11 19.13
CA LEU A 81 0.31 -16.77 19.62
C LEU A 81 0.29 -15.92 20.90
N LYS A 82 1.42 -15.80 21.62
CA LYS A 82 1.46 -15.24 22.99
C LYS A 82 1.19 -13.72 23.06
N TYR A 83 1.66 -12.95 22.07
CA TYR A 83 1.48 -11.49 22.00
C TYR A 83 0.79 -11.00 20.72
N TYR A 84 0.13 -11.92 20.00
CA TYR A 84 -0.49 -11.66 18.71
C TYR A 84 -1.47 -10.47 18.74
N SER A 85 -2.37 -10.45 19.73
CA SER A 85 -3.39 -9.41 19.84
C SER A 85 -2.79 -8.02 20.04
N THR A 86 -1.71 -7.89 20.82
CA THR A 86 -1.06 -6.59 21.07
C THR A 86 -0.35 -6.08 19.80
N LEU A 87 0.38 -6.95 19.10
CA LEU A 87 1.05 -6.63 17.84
C LEU A 87 0.03 -6.23 16.75
N PHE A 88 -1.06 -6.98 16.64
CA PHE A 88 -2.12 -6.66 15.68
C PHE A 88 -2.76 -5.30 15.98
N ASN A 89 -3.08 -5.00 17.25
CA ASN A 89 -3.63 -3.70 17.64
C ASN A 89 -2.64 -2.56 17.37
N CYS A 90 -1.34 -2.77 17.61
CA CYS A 90 -0.30 -1.79 17.27
C CYS A 90 -0.25 -1.51 15.75
N GLY A 91 -0.33 -2.57 14.92
CA GLY A 91 -0.43 -2.45 13.47
C GLY A 91 -1.68 -1.68 13.02
N GLN A 92 -2.82 -1.94 13.66
CA GLN A 92 -4.07 -1.24 13.38
C GLN A 92 -4.00 0.25 13.76
N LEU A 93 -3.27 0.62 14.81
CA LEU A 93 -3.02 2.02 15.18
C LEU A 93 -2.14 2.75 14.16
N ALA A 94 -1.25 2.05 13.46
CA ALA A 94 -0.45 2.65 12.40
C ALA A 94 -1.30 3.16 11.22
N SER A 95 -2.47 2.54 10.96
CA SER A 95 -3.38 2.95 9.88
C SER A 95 -3.96 4.36 10.04
N PRO A 96 -4.62 4.72 11.17
CA PRO A 96 -5.12 6.09 11.38
C PRO A 96 -3.99 7.10 11.51
N LEU A 97 -2.85 6.74 12.12
CA LEU A 97 -1.66 7.58 12.19
C LEU A 97 -1.11 7.90 10.78
N GLY A 98 -0.97 6.88 9.94
CA GLY A 98 -0.51 7.01 8.56
C GLY A 98 -1.47 7.86 7.72
N SER A 99 -2.77 7.61 7.83
CA SER A 99 -3.81 8.41 7.15
C SER A 99 -3.76 9.88 7.59
N TYR A 100 -3.62 10.16 8.89
CA TYR A 100 -3.51 11.53 9.38
C TYR A 100 -2.28 12.24 8.82
N VAL A 101 -1.10 11.62 8.89
CA VAL A 101 0.14 12.23 8.38
C VAL A 101 0.08 12.41 6.86
N LEU A 102 -0.29 11.38 6.10
CA LEU A 102 -0.29 11.45 4.64
C LEU A 102 -1.40 12.34 4.09
N ASN A 103 -2.60 12.32 4.67
CA ASN A 103 -3.72 13.11 4.18
C ASN A 103 -3.62 14.56 4.66
N VAL A 104 -3.49 14.79 5.97
CA VAL A 104 -3.54 16.14 6.55
C VAL A 104 -2.22 16.88 6.41
N LYS A 105 -1.09 16.25 6.73
CA LYS A 105 0.21 16.95 6.74
C LYS A 105 0.88 17.01 5.37
N VAL A 106 0.68 15.99 4.53
CA VAL A 106 1.34 15.92 3.20
C VAL A 106 0.39 16.35 2.10
N THR A 107 -0.74 15.67 1.93
CA THR A 107 -1.65 15.90 0.79
C THR A 107 -2.31 17.28 0.86
N GLY A 108 -2.79 17.71 2.04
CA GLY A 108 -3.45 19.00 2.23
C GLY A 108 -2.61 20.21 1.78
N PRO A 109 -1.42 20.45 2.36
CA PRO A 109 -0.58 21.59 1.98
C PRO A 109 -0.09 21.54 0.53
N LEU A 110 0.13 20.34 -0.01
CA LEU A 110 0.56 20.18 -1.40
C LEU A 110 -0.57 20.52 -2.37
N TYR A 111 -1.79 20.09 -2.05
CA TYR A 111 -3.00 20.43 -2.80
C TYR A 111 -3.26 21.94 -2.80
N ASP A 112 -3.18 22.58 -1.63
CA ASP A 112 -3.36 24.04 -1.50
C ASP A 112 -2.32 24.82 -2.34
N ARG A 113 -1.06 24.37 -2.35
CA ARG A 113 0.01 25.01 -3.14
C ARG A 113 -0.23 24.90 -4.65
N GLU A 114 -0.71 23.75 -5.12
CA GLU A 114 -1.01 23.57 -6.54
C GLU A 114 -2.28 24.29 -6.97
N ALA A 115 -3.33 24.27 -6.15
CA ALA A 115 -4.54 25.04 -6.38
C ALA A 115 -4.25 26.55 -6.46
N LEU A 116 -3.39 27.08 -5.58
CA LEU A 116 -2.94 28.49 -5.64
C LEU A 116 -2.16 28.80 -6.93
N ARG A 117 -1.28 27.90 -7.39
CA ARG A 117 -0.54 28.08 -8.64
C ARG A 117 -1.45 28.12 -9.86
N GLU A 118 -2.50 27.31 -9.88
CA GLU A 118 -3.45 27.26 -11.00
C GLU A 118 -4.39 28.47 -11.01
N LEU A 119 -4.84 28.92 -9.83
CA LEU A 119 -5.59 30.17 -9.67
C LEU A 119 -4.79 31.39 -10.14
N GLY A 120 -3.51 31.48 -9.78
CA GLY A 120 -2.61 32.55 -10.23
C GLY A 120 -2.43 32.59 -11.75
N LYS A 121 -2.40 31.43 -12.42
CA LYS A 121 -2.35 31.34 -13.89
C LYS A 121 -3.64 31.76 -14.58
N LYS A 122 -4.79 31.61 -13.90
CA LYS A 122 -6.10 32.06 -14.40
C LYS A 122 -6.40 33.52 -14.06
N GLY A 123 -5.49 34.23 -13.36
CA GLY A 123 -5.66 35.63 -12.99
C GLY A 123 -6.74 35.90 -11.94
N LEU A 124 -7.21 34.86 -11.23
CA LEU A 124 -8.28 34.96 -10.24
C LEU A 124 -7.69 35.04 -8.82
N SER A 125 -8.13 36.04 -8.05
CA SER A 125 -7.71 36.25 -6.66
C SER A 125 -8.46 35.32 -5.70
N ARG A 126 -7.84 35.03 -4.54
CA ARG A 126 -8.35 34.19 -3.44
C ARG A 126 -9.77 34.56 -2.95
N SER A 127 -10.25 35.75 -3.31
CA SER A 127 -11.58 36.26 -2.97
C SER A 127 -12.71 35.86 -3.92
N ALA A 128 -12.42 35.30 -5.11
CA ALA A 128 -13.42 34.95 -6.12
C ALA A 128 -13.92 33.49 -6.03
N THR A 129 -13.29 32.65 -5.22
CA THR A 129 -13.66 31.24 -5.07
C THR A 129 -13.62 30.85 -3.59
N LYS A 130 -14.78 30.44 -3.05
CA LYS A 130 -14.97 30.07 -1.64
C LYS A 130 -14.22 28.78 -1.27
N GLU A 131 -13.76 28.02 -2.27
CA GLU A 131 -13.02 26.77 -2.12
C GLU A 131 -11.87 26.70 -3.14
N LEU A 132 -10.65 26.39 -2.70
CA LEU A 132 -9.50 26.12 -3.58
C LEU A 132 -9.66 24.74 -4.22
N ILE A 133 -10.60 24.57 -5.16
CA ILE A 133 -10.83 23.26 -5.79
C ILE A 133 -10.09 23.21 -7.12
N CYS A 134 -8.96 22.51 -7.16
CA CYS A 134 -8.43 22.02 -8.42
C CYS A 134 -8.95 20.60 -8.66
N ILE A 135 -9.87 20.48 -9.62
CA ILE A 135 -10.41 19.20 -10.09
C ILE A 135 -9.68 18.86 -11.38
N GLY A 136 -8.73 17.94 -11.29
CA GLY A 136 -7.96 17.53 -12.46
C GLY A 136 -6.88 16.51 -12.13
N ALA A 137 -6.66 15.60 -13.07
CA ALA A 137 -5.66 14.55 -12.91
C ALA A 137 -4.22 15.10 -12.83
N ARG A 138 -3.99 16.37 -13.22
CA ARG A 138 -2.71 17.06 -13.03
C ARG A 138 -2.44 17.51 -11.60
N CYS A 139 -3.46 17.89 -10.84
CA CYS A 139 -3.28 18.40 -9.47
C CYS A 139 -3.15 17.27 -8.43
N TYR A 140 -3.84 16.15 -8.67
CA TYR A 140 -3.66 14.97 -7.82
C TYR A 140 -2.40 14.16 -8.15
N ARG A 141 -1.79 14.39 -9.32
CA ARG A 141 -0.62 13.63 -9.78
C ARG A 141 0.53 13.67 -8.77
N SER A 142 0.86 14.84 -8.23
CA SER A 142 1.96 15.00 -7.28
C SER A 142 1.71 14.25 -5.98
N ALA A 143 0.48 14.28 -5.47
CA ALA A 143 0.09 13.51 -4.29
C ALA A 143 0.20 12.00 -4.52
N PHE A 144 -0.31 11.51 -5.66
CA PHE A 144 -0.21 10.09 -6.03
C PHE A 144 1.23 9.61 -6.26
N VAL A 145 2.10 10.47 -6.81
CA VAL A 145 3.54 10.16 -6.94
C VAL A 145 4.20 10.03 -5.56
N ILE A 146 3.90 10.92 -4.62
CA ILE A 146 4.44 10.81 -3.26
C ILE A 146 3.93 9.54 -2.57
N LEU A 147 2.65 9.22 -2.71
CA LEU A 147 2.08 7.97 -2.21
C LEU A 147 2.76 6.74 -2.81
N ALA A 148 3.05 6.76 -4.12
CA ALA A 148 3.79 5.71 -4.80
C ALA A 148 5.24 5.58 -4.27
N LEU A 149 5.92 6.69 -3.99
CA LEU A 149 7.26 6.67 -3.37
C LEU A 149 7.21 6.08 -1.97
N VAL A 150 6.25 6.48 -1.13
CA VAL A 150 6.10 5.94 0.22
C VAL A 150 5.83 4.43 0.19
N THR A 151 4.95 3.96 -0.70
CA THR A 151 4.69 2.52 -0.88
C THR A 151 5.89 1.78 -1.44
N PHE A 152 6.65 2.40 -2.35
CA PHE A 152 7.90 1.83 -2.86
C PHE A 152 8.94 1.67 -1.76
N PHE A 153 9.13 2.66 -0.89
CA PHE A 153 9.99 2.53 0.30
C PHE A 153 9.53 1.41 1.22
N GLY A 154 8.21 1.25 1.41
CA GLY A 154 7.63 0.11 2.13
C GLY A 154 7.92 -1.25 1.46
N ALA A 155 7.89 -1.32 0.13
CA ALA A 155 8.25 -2.52 -0.61
C ALA A 155 9.74 -2.86 -0.45
N VAL A 156 10.61 -1.85 -0.51
CA VAL A 156 12.07 -2.02 -0.32
C VAL A 156 12.38 -2.47 1.11
N SER A 157 11.76 -1.88 2.14
CA SER A 157 11.98 -2.31 3.53
C SER A 157 11.48 -3.75 3.76
N SER A 158 10.35 -4.13 3.16
CA SER A 158 9.85 -5.51 3.16
C SER A 158 10.83 -6.46 2.46
N LEU A 159 11.41 -6.05 1.32
CA LEU A 159 12.39 -6.85 0.60
C LEU A 159 13.69 -7.04 1.41
N ILE A 160 14.15 -6.00 2.11
CA ILE A 160 15.30 -6.08 3.02
C ILE A 160 15.01 -7.07 4.15
N LEU A 161 13.81 -7.03 4.73
CA LEU A 161 13.40 -7.97 5.76
C LEU A 161 13.42 -9.42 5.24
N VAL A 162 12.88 -9.66 4.04
CA VAL A 162 12.96 -10.97 3.37
C VAL A 162 14.40 -11.43 3.18
N ALA A 163 15.28 -10.55 2.70
CA ALA A 163 16.68 -10.87 2.47
C ALA A 163 17.35 -11.31 3.79
N ARG A 164 17.10 -10.58 4.88
CA ARG A 164 17.59 -10.92 6.23
C ARG A 164 17.00 -12.23 6.76
N THR A 165 15.70 -12.46 6.62
CA THR A 165 15.05 -13.69 7.05
C THR A 165 15.48 -14.91 6.22
N ARG A 166 15.86 -14.72 4.96
CA ARG A 166 16.40 -15.78 4.10
C ARG A 166 17.82 -16.14 4.47
N GLU A 167 18.66 -15.16 4.85
CA GLU A 167 19.98 -15.46 5.42
C GLU A 167 19.86 -16.19 6.76
N PHE A 168 18.94 -15.77 7.63
CA PHE A 168 18.72 -16.43 8.92
C PHE A 168 18.14 -17.86 8.77
N ASN A 169 17.21 -18.08 7.84
CA ASN A 169 16.75 -19.44 7.51
C ASN A 169 17.88 -20.29 6.94
N ARG A 170 18.78 -19.72 6.12
CA ARG A 170 19.92 -20.45 5.56
C ARG A 170 20.93 -20.84 6.65
N GLU A 171 21.11 -20.02 7.67
CA GLU A 171 21.91 -20.36 8.85
C GLU A 171 21.27 -21.49 9.69
N ILE A 172 19.96 -21.47 9.90
CA ILE A 172 19.25 -22.56 10.62
C ILE A 172 19.30 -23.88 9.84
N TYR A 173 19.11 -23.86 8.51
CA TYR A 173 19.23 -25.07 7.67
C TYR A 173 20.66 -25.62 7.55
N LEU A 174 21.70 -24.82 7.82
CA LEU A 174 23.09 -25.28 7.88
C LEU A 174 23.52 -25.76 9.27
N GLN A 175 22.73 -25.48 10.32
CA GLN A 175 23.00 -25.92 11.69
C GLN A 175 22.25 -27.22 12.06
N GLU A 176 21.40 -27.73 11.16
CA GLU A 176 20.75 -29.05 11.24
C GLU A 176 21.45 -30.15 10.40
N VAL A 177 22.68 -29.92 9.91
CA VAL A 177 23.53 -30.94 9.24
C VAL A 177 24.81 -31.18 10.02
#